data_AF-A0ABD3WLR3-F1
#
_entry.id   AF-A0ABD3WLR3-F1
#
_cell.length_a   1.000
_cell.length_b   1.000
_cell.length_c   1.000
_cell.angle_alpha   90.00
_cell.angle_beta   90.00
_cell.angle_gamma   90.00
#
_symmetry.space_group_name_H-M   'P 1'
#
loop_
_entity.id
_entity.type
_entity.pdbx_description
1 polymer ?
#
loop_
_entity_poly.entity_id
_entity_poly.type
_entity_poly.pdbx_seq_one_letter_code
_entity_poly.pdbx_strand_id
1 'polypeptide(L)' 'MEIFKFFQKEQGLNEAKIEPSLVGQPIQPQKKRYRDAAPRIKKIVETYKEIDMMDYLRGLSHNFSF' A
#
# COMPACT_ATOMS: atom_id res chain seq x y z
N MET A 1 12.43 11.42 -34.40
CA MET A 1 12.85 12.27 -33.25
C MET A 1 11.85 12.31 -32.09
N GLU A 2 10.69 11.64 -32.17
CA GLU A 2 9.71 11.61 -31.05
C GLU A 2 9.90 10.43 -30.10
N ILE A 3 10.25 9.26 -30.66
CA ILE A 3 10.46 8.02 -29.89
C ILE A 3 11.58 8.17 -28.85
N PHE A 4 12.67 8.87 -29.21
CA PHE A 4 13.77 9.12 -28.29
C PHE A 4 13.36 9.99 -27.08
N LYS A 5 12.55 11.02 -27.33
CA LYS A 5 11.99 11.88 -26.26
C LYS A 5 11.03 11.10 -25.36
N PHE A 6 10.26 10.18 -25.95
CA PHE A 6 9.40 9.27 -25.20
C PHE A 6 10.23 8.38 -24.25
N PHE A 7 11.31 7.77 -24.74
CA PHE A 7 12.19 6.96 -23.89
C PHE A 7 12.85 7.75 -22.76
N GLN A 8 13.33 8.97 -23.03
CA GLN A 8 13.89 9.84 -21.99
C GLN A 8 12.86 10.20 -20.90
N LYS A 9 11.61 10.43 -21.30
CA LYS A 9 10.51 10.72 -20.37
C LYS A 9 10.19 9.50 -19.51
N GLU A 10 10.07 8.32 -20.10
CA GLU A 10 9.83 7.07 -19.37
C GLU A 10 10.97 6.73 -18.42
N GLN A 11 12.22 6.97 -18.83
CA GLN A 11 13.39 6.78 -17.99
C GLN A 11 13.36 7.70 -16.77
N GLY A 12 13.13 9.01 -16.95
CA GLY A 12 13.04 9.95 -15.82
C GLY A 12 11.88 9.63 -14.86
N LEU A 13 10.75 9.13 -15.37
CA LEU A 13 9.63 8.68 -14.54
C LEU A 13 9.96 7.43 -13.72
N ASN A 14 10.80 6.54 -14.25
CA ASN A 14 11.26 5.35 -13.52
C ASN A 14 12.33 5.69 -12.49
N GLU A 15 13.30 6.54 -12.83
CA GLU A 15 14.32 7.02 -11.90
C GLU A 15 13.67 7.71 -10.69
N ALA A 16 12.71 8.61 -10.91
CA ALA A 16 11.98 9.29 -9.84
C ALA A 16 11.14 8.35 -8.93
N LYS A 17 10.77 7.16 -9.41
CA LYS A 17 10.07 6.14 -8.60
C LYS A 17 11.04 5.29 -7.79
N ILE A 18 12.22 5.01 -8.34
CA ILE A 18 13.21 4.10 -7.76
C ILE A 18 14.10 4.83 -6.74
N GLU A 19 14.52 6.06 -7.04
CA GLU A 19 15.42 6.85 -6.17
C GLU A 19 14.93 6.97 -4.72
N PRO A 20 13.66 7.28 -4.42
CA PRO A 20 13.19 7.36 -3.03
C PRO A 20 13.31 6.03 -2.27
N SER A 21 13.18 4.91 -3.00
CA SER A 21 13.27 3.56 -2.43
C SER A 21 14.72 3.18 -2.10
N LEU A 22 15.70 3.70 -2.84
CA LEU A 22 17.13 3.47 -2.62
C LEU A 22 17.71 4.32 -1.49
N VAL A 23 17.18 5.54 -1.30
CA VAL A 23 17.69 6.52 -0.32
C VAL A 23 17.11 6.29 1.08
N GLY A 24 16.28 5.25 1.28
CA GLY A 24 15.59 5.01 2.55
C GLY A 24 14.60 6.10 2.91
N GLN A 25 14.21 6.95 1.95
CA GLN A 25 13.17 7.94 2.16
C GLN A 25 11.82 7.23 2.33
N PRO A 26 10.91 7.78 3.18
CA PRO A 26 9.65 7.14 3.44
C PRO A 26 8.90 6.90 2.13
N ILE A 27 8.62 5.62 1.87
CA ILE A 27 7.78 5.13 0.78
C ILE A 27 6.55 6.04 0.70
N GLN A 28 6.25 6.51 -0.52
CA GLN A 28 5.18 7.48 -0.84
C GLN A 28 4.00 7.39 0.14
N PRO A 29 3.45 8.53 0.61
CA PRO A 29 2.43 8.54 1.65
C PRO A 29 1.33 7.55 1.27
N GLN A 30 1.19 6.49 2.07
CA GLN A 30 0.18 5.46 1.85
C GLN A 30 -1.14 6.17 1.55
N LYS A 31 -1.80 5.81 0.43
CA LYS A 31 -3.03 6.49 -0.01
C LYS A 31 -3.91 6.67 1.22
N LYS A 32 -4.32 7.91 1.54
CA LYS A 32 -5.04 8.26 2.79
C LYS A 32 -6.11 7.24 3.17
N ARG A 33 -6.77 6.69 2.15
CA ARG A 33 -7.75 5.59 2.23
C ARG A 33 -7.33 4.38 3.08
N TYR A 34 -6.06 3.98 3.04
CA TYR A 34 -5.57 2.80 3.78
C TYR A 34 -4.94 3.16 5.11
N ARG A 35 -4.69 4.45 5.40
CA ARG A 35 -4.03 4.89 6.63
C ARG A 35 -4.78 4.44 7.87
N ASP A 36 -6.11 4.51 7.84
CA ASP A 36 -6.95 4.19 9.00
C ASP A 36 -7.39 2.72 9.02
N ALA A 37 -7.56 2.10 7.84
CA ALA A 37 -7.97 0.71 7.72
C ALA A 37 -6.80 -0.26 8.01
N ALA A 38 -5.58 0.08 7.61
CA ALA A 38 -4.39 -0.76 7.81
C ALA A 38 -4.14 -1.14 9.29
N PRO A 39 -4.10 -0.20 10.27
CA PRO A 39 -3.89 -0.56 11.66
C PRO A 39 -5.05 -1.40 12.24
N ARG A 40 -6.29 -1.19 11.77
CA ARG A 40 -7.45 -1.98 12.19
C ARG A 40 -7.37 -3.42 11.67
N ILE A 41 -7.08 -3.59 10.38
CA ILE A 41 -6.90 -4.90 9.75
C ILE A 41 -5.73 -5.64 10.41
N LYS A 42 -4.60 -4.95 10.63
CA LYS A 42 -3.44 -5.53 11.31
C LYS A 42 -3.81 -6.11 12.68
N LYS A 43 -4.55 -5.35 13.50
CA LYS A 43 -5.00 -5.81 14.81
C LYS A 43 -5.85 -7.07 14.74
N ILE A 44 -6.77 -7.16 13.76
CA ILE A 44 -7.63 -8.34 13.56
C ILE A 44 -6.79 -9.56 13.15
N VAL A 45 -5.82 -9.37 12.25
CA VAL A 45 -4.91 -10.43 11.80
C VAL A 45 -4.05 -10.96 12.94
N GLU A 46 -3.55 -10.07 13.80
CA GLU A 46 -2.75 -10.44 14.98
C GLU A 46 -3.54 -11.32 15.96
N THR A 47 -4.86 -11.10 16.08
CA THR A 47 -5.75 -11.87 16.96
C THR A 47 -6.24 -13.20 16.37
N TYR A 48 -5.78 -13.62 15.19
CA TYR A 48 -6.30 -14.81 14.46
C TYR A 48 -6.39 -16.10 15.31
N LYS A 49 -5.44 -16.32 16.22
CA LYS A 49 -5.41 -17.54 17.06
C LYS A 49 -6.27 -17.44 18.32
N GLU A 50 -6.79 -16.26 18.64
CA GLU A 50 -7.39 -15.91 19.93
C GLU A 50 -8.90 -15.74 19.84
N ILE A 51 -9.42 -15.46 18.64
CA ILE A 51 -10.85 -15.24 18.39
C ILE A 51 -11.45 -16.34 17.53
N ASP A 52 -12.77 -16.51 17.64
CA ASP A 52 -13.52 -17.42 16.78
C ASP A 52 -13.39 -17.02 15.29
N MET A 53 -13.37 -18.01 14.42
CA MET A 53 -13.18 -17.82 12.98
C MET A 53 -14.27 -16.92 12.37
N MET A 54 -15.51 -17.01 12.84
CA MET A 54 -16.58 -16.16 12.33
C MET A 54 -16.42 -14.70 12.76
N ASP A 55 -15.94 -14.46 13.98
CA ASP A 55 -15.66 -13.11 14.47
C ASP A 55 -14.44 -12.50 13.78
N TYR A 56 -13.42 -13.32 13.49
CA TYR A 56 -12.28 -12.94 12.65
C TYR A 56 -12.72 -12.48 11.25
N LEU A 57 -13.49 -13.31 10.55
CA LEU A 57 -13.96 -13.02 9.19
C LEU A 57 -14.89 -11.81 9.16
N ARG A 58 -15.77 -11.66 10.16
CA ARG A 58 -16.63 -10.49 10.31
C ARG A 58 -15.81 -9.22 10.53
N GLY A 59 -14.81 -9.27 11.42
CA GLY A 59 -13.89 -8.16 11.66
C GLY A 59 -13.18 -7.70 10.39
N LEU A 60 -12.72 -8.64 9.56
CA LEU A 60 -12.14 -8.33 8.25
C LEU A 60 -13.18 -7.67 7.32
N SER A 61 -14.37 -8.25 7.17
CA SER A 61 -15.37 -7.73 6.22
C SER A 61 -15.79 -6.28 6.50
N HIS A 62 -15.89 -5.88 7.78
CA HIS A 62 -16.21 -4.50 8.17
C HIS A 62 -15.18 -3.46 7.69
N ASN A 63 -13.94 -3.87 7.38
CA ASN A 63 -12.89 -2.97 6.90
C ASN A 63 -12.82 -2.89 5.37
N PHE A 64 -13.63 -3.68 4.64
CA PHE A 64 -13.67 -3.71 3.18
C PHE A 64 -14.91 -3.03 2.57
N SER A 65 -15.80 -2.43 3.36
CA SER A 65 -16.97 -1.71 2.81
C SER A 65 -16.54 -0.47 2.02
N PHE A 66 -16.96 -0.40 0.75
CA PHE A 66 -16.81 0.74 -0.16
C PHE A 66 -18.06 1.62 -0.12
#